data_AF-A0A3D0CAJ8-F1
#
_entry.id   AF-A0A3D0CAJ8-F1
#
_cell.length_a   1.000
_cell.length_b   1.000
_cell.length_c   1.000
_cell.angle_alpha   90.00
_cell.angle_beta   90.00
_cell.angle_gamma   90.00
#
_symmetry.space_group_name_H-M   'P 1'
#
loop_
_entity.id
_entity.type
_entity.pdbx_description
1 polymer ?
#
loop_
_entity_poly.entity_id
_entity_poly.type
_entity_poly.pdbx_seq_one_letter_code
_entity_poly.pdbx_strand_id
1 'polypeptide(L)'
;MIGITFLFILFILFVVIHGVAKFFSNTFSNNDNPKLQKRLYRIALGFIIFVLVGDEIVGGTQLAYLCLSEPEIQILVDDVKGRTVQIDSTISIKQSTILKIKKSTRTYIDVNNDELIANGYRYNSQGGWLSRTIAFNGNKSPILFTESCSNTKEFRQLGITNNIKYLRH
;
A
#
# COMPACT_ATOMS: atom_id res chain seq x y z
N MET A 1 12.17 -25.48 3.21
CA MET A 1 12.04 -25.69 1.75
C MET A 1 11.66 -24.42 0.99
N ILE A 2 10.78 -23.56 1.52
CA ILE A 2 10.37 -22.28 0.89
C ILE A 2 11.57 -21.38 0.50
N GLY A 3 12.62 -21.30 1.32
CA GLY A 3 13.80 -20.49 1.02
C GLY A 3 14.58 -20.92 -0.24
N ILE A 4 14.74 -22.23 -0.47
CA ILE A 4 15.44 -22.75 -1.65
C ILE A 4 14.61 -22.49 -2.91
N THR A 5 13.29 -22.71 -2.83
CA THR A 5 12.36 -22.42 -3.92
C THR A 5 12.38 -20.93 -4.28
N PHE A 6 12.40 -20.04 -3.29
CA PHE A 6 12.49 -18.60 -3.52
C PHE A 6 13.81 -18.20 -4.21
N LEU A 7 14.94 -18.71 -3.73
CA LEU A 7 16.25 -18.43 -4.34
C LEU A 7 16.32 -18.93 -5.79
N PHE A 8 15.75 -20.09 -6.08
CA PHE A 8 15.68 -20.62 -7.43
C PHE A 8 14.85 -19.74 -8.37
N ILE A 9 13.70 -19.24 -7.90
CA ILE A 9 12.87 -18.29 -8.66
C ILE A 9 13.64 -16.99 -8.92
N LEU A 10 14.35 -16.47 -7.91
CA LEU A 10 15.14 -15.25 -8.04
C LEU A 10 16.30 -15.43 -9.04
N PHE A 11 16.96 -16.58 -9.03
CA PHE A 11 17.99 -16.93 -10.02
C PHE A 11 17.43 -16.99 -11.44
N ILE A 12 16.29 -17.67 -11.65
CA ILE A 12 15.63 -17.72 -12.96
C ILE A 12 15.28 -16.30 -13.42
N LEU A 13 14.68 -15.50 -12.55
CA LEU A 13 14.30 -14.12 -12.87
C LEU A 13 15.54 -13.31 -13.28
N PHE A 14 16.65 -13.44 -12.56
CA PHE A 14 17.91 -12.77 -12.89
C PHE A 14 18.43 -13.19 -14.27
N VAL A 15 18.44 -14.49 -14.59
CA VAL A 15 18.85 -15.01 -15.90
C VAL A 15 17.97 -14.46 -17.02
N VAL A 16 16.65 -14.43 -16.82
CA VAL A 16 15.68 -13.89 -17.80
C VAL A 16 15.92 -12.39 -18.01
N ILE A 17 16.02 -11.59 -16.95
CA ILE A 17 16.27 -10.15 -17.05
C ILE A 17 17.57 -9.88 -17.79
N HIS A 18 18.64 -10.61 -17.45
CA HIS A 18 19.94 -10.49 -18.11
C HIS A 18 19.84 -10.84 -19.60
N GLY A 19 19.15 -11.94 -19.93
CA GLY A 19 18.92 -12.37 -21.31
C GLY A 19 18.17 -11.33 -22.14
N VAL A 20 17.08 -10.78 -21.62
CA VAL A 20 16.28 -9.75 -22.29
C VAL A 20 17.10 -8.46 -22.48
N ALA A 21 17.80 -7.99 -21.44
CA ALA A 21 18.63 -6.79 -21.55
C ALA A 21 19.78 -6.96 -22.56
N LYS A 22 20.40 -8.15 -22.60
CA LYS A 22 21.45 -8.49 -23.57
C LYS A 22 20.91 -8.59 -25.00
N PHE A 23 19.76 -9.24 -25.17
CA PHE A 23 19.05 -9.30 -26.45
C PHE A 23 18.78 -7.90 -26.98
N PHE A 24 18.16 -7.04 -26.16
CA PHE A 24 17.89 -5.64 -26.52
C PHE A 24 19.17 -4.90 -26.89
N SER A 25 20.24 -5.00 -26.08
CA SER A 25 21.49 -4.32 -26.39
C SER A 25 22.14 -4.77 -27.70
N ASN A 26 22.01 -6.06 -28.03
CA ASN A 26 22.57 -6.64 -29.25
C ASN A 26 21.77 -6.27 -30.50
N THR A 27 20.44 -6.19 -30.37
CA THR A 27 19.56 -5.80 -31.48
C THR A 27 19.77 -4.34 -31.89
N PHE A 28 20.01 -3.45 -30.92
CA PHE A 28 20.13 -2.01 -31.17
C PHE A 28 21.57 -1.50 -31.33
N SER A 29 22.58 -2.34 -31.07
CA SER A 29 23.99 -2.00 -31.28
C SER A 29 24.71 -3.19 -31.88
N ASN A 30 25.17 -3.04 -33.13
CA ASN A 30 26.14 -3.97 -33.71
C ASN A 30 27.46 -3.95 -32.91
N ASN A 31 28.26 -5.01 -33.08
CA ASN A 31 29.53 -5.23 -32.37
C ASN A 31 30.57 -4.12 -32.59
N ASP A 32 30.34 -3.20 -33.51
CA ASP A 32 31.24 -2.10 -33.86
C ASP A 32 31.29 -1.01 -32.80
N ASN A 33 30.31 -0.95 -31.88
CA ASN A 33 30.30 0.05 -30.79
C ASN A 33 30.05 -0.58 -29.40
N PRO A 34 31.08 -1.18 -28.77
CA PRO A 34 30.93 -1.83 -27.47
C PRO A 34 30.57 -0.85 -26.33
N LYS A 35 30.84 0.46 -26.49
CA LYS A 35 30.45 1.48 -25.50
C LYS A 35 28.94 1.72 -25.53
N LEU A 36 28.35 1.81 -26.72
CA LEU A 36 26.91 1.99 -26.90
C LEU A 36 26.14 0.77 -26.41
N GLN A 37 26.57 -0.43 -26.78
CA GLN A 37 25.96 -1.70 -26.32
C GLN A 37 25.90 -1.78 -24.79
N LYS A 38 27.01 -1.47 -24.10
CA LYS A 38 27.05 -1.43 -22.61
C LYS A 38 26.09 -0.41 -22.03
N ARG A 39 25.92 0.76 -22.67
CA ARG A 39 24.97 1.79 -22.21
C ARG A 39 23.53 1.34 -22.39
N LEU A 40 23.18 0.79 -23.55
CA LEU A 40 21.85 0.26 -23.84
C LEU A 40 21.47 -0.89 -22.90
N TYR A 41 22.42 -1.81 -22.64
CA TYR A 41 22.22 -2.88 -21.66
C TYR A 41 21.86 -2.33 -20.27
N ARG A 42 22.60 -1.33 -19.76
CA ARG A 42 22.33 -0.72 -18.45
C ARG A 42 20.97 -0.01 -18.41
N ILE A 43 20.60 0.69 -19.48
CA ILE A 43 19.30 1.35 -19.60
C ILE A 43 18.17 0.31 -19.61
N ALA A 44 18.30 -0.74 -20.43
CA ALA A 44 17.32 -1.81 -20.50
C ALA A 44 17.16 -2.52 -19.15
N LEU A 45 18.27 -2.83 -18.47
CA LEU A 45 18.25 -3.42 -17.13
C LEU A 45 17.51 -2.54 -16.13
N GLY A 46 17.83 -1.25 -16.08
CA GLY A 46 17.16 -0.30 -15.19
C GLY A 46 15.67 -0.16 -15.50
N PHE A 47 15.31 -0.12 -16.79
CA PHE A 47 13.92 -0.06 -17.22
C PHE A 47 13.13 -1.32 -16.83
N ILE A 48 13.71 -2.52 -17.03
CA ILE A 48 13.05 -3.78 -16.63
C ILE A 48 12.80 -3.80 -15.12
N ILE A 49 13.80 -3.42 -14.32
CA ILE A 49 13.63 -3.31 -12.86
C ILE A 49 12.53 -2.31 -12.52
N PHE A 50 12.51 -1.14 -13.17
CA PHE A 50 11.47 -0.15 -12.97
C PHE A 50 10.08 -0.68 -13.35
N VAL A 51 9.92 -1.44 -14.43
CA VAL A 51 8.64 -2.06 -14.80
C VAL A 51 8.19 -3.09 -13.76
N LEU A 52 9.14 -3.80 -13.13
CA LEU A 52 8.85 -4.79 -12.09
C LEU A 52 8.32 -4.19 -10.79
N VAL A 53 8.78 -3.00 -10.40
CA VAL A 53 8.46 -2.40 -9.08
C VAL A 53 7.84 -1.01 -9.13
N GLY A 54 7.73 -0.41 -10.32
CA GLY A 54 7.35 0.99 -10.51
C GLY A 54 5.91 1.28 -10.10
N ASP A 55 5.01 0.31 -10.26
CA ASP A 55 3.63 0.42 -9.78
C ASP A 55 3.57 0.50 -8.24
N GLU A 56 4.47 -0.19 -7.53
CA GLU A 56 4.61 -0.06 -6.08
C GLU A 56 5.19 1.28 -5.65
N ILE A 57 6.18 1.81 -6.38
CA ILE A 57 6.73 3.14 -6.09
C ILE A 57 5.62 4.19 -6.23
N VAL A 58 4.94 4.22 -7.38
CA VAL A 58 3.89 5.22 -7.64
C VAL A 58 2.71 5.00 -6.70
N GLY A 59 2.29 3.76 -6.48
CA GLY A 59 1.21 3.43 -5.56
C GLY A 59 1.51 3.80 -4.11
N GLY A 60 2.75 3.61 -3.67
CA GLY A 60 3.23 4.04 -2.35
C GLY A 60 3.18 5.57 -2.20
N THR A 61 3.60 6.32 -3.21
CA THR A 61 3.46 7.79 -3.23
C THR A 61 1.99 8.23 -3.19
N GLN A 62 1.11 7.57 -3.96
CA GLN A 62 -0.33 7.86 -3.94
C GLN A 62 -0.95 7.59 -2.57
N LEU A 63 -0.58 6.48 -1.92
CA LEU A 63 -1.03 6.18 -0.56
C LEU A 63 -0.53 7.24 0.42
N ALA A 64 0.77 7.58 0.38
CA ALA A 64 1.35 8.60 1.25
C ALA A 64 0.65 9.95 1.11
N TYR A 65 0.38 10.37 -0.13
CA TYR A 65 -0.39 11.58 -0.41
C TYR A 65 -1.79 11.52 0.21
N LEU A 66 -2.53 10.42 0.03
CA LEU A 66 -3.84 10.24 0.64
C LEU A 66 -3.79 10.28 2.17
N CYS A 67 -2.77 9.68 2.78
CA CYS A 67 -2.58 9.69 4.23
C CYS A 67 -2.31 11.10 4.76
N LEU A 68 -1.54 11.91 4.04
CA LEU A 68 -1.19 13.29 4.42
C LEU A 68 -2.29 14.30 4.09
N SER A 69 -3.13 14.03 3.10
CA SER A 69 -4.20 14.93 2.66
C SER A 69 -5.45 14.91 3.55
N GLU A 70 -5.62 13.86 4.35
CA GLU A 70 -6.77 13.75 5.23
C GLU A 70 -6.44 14.34 6.61
N PRO A 71 -7.40 15.03 7.25
CA PRO A 71 -7.19 15.66 8.54
C PRO A 71 -6.93 14.61 9.64
N GLU A 72 -6.26 15.03 10.71
CA GLU A 72 -6.19 14.28 11.96
C GLU A 72 -7.61 13.97 12.49
N ILE A 73 -7.75 13.08 13.49
CA ILE A 73 -9.07 12.67 13.97
C ILE A 73 -9.95 13.89 14.24
N GLN A 74 -11.12 13.90 13.62
CA GLN A 74 -12.15 14.89 13.91
C GLN A 74 -12.92 14.40 15.12
N ILE A 75 -12.62 14.97 16.28
CA ILE A 75 -13.46 14.88 17.47
C ILE A 75 -14.48 16.02 17.34
N LEU A 76 -15.75 15.67 17.31
CA LEU A 76 -16.83 16.61 17.03
C LEU A 76 -17.57 17.07 18.30
N VAL A 77 -17.23 16.48 19.45
CA VAL A 77 -17.83 16.78 20.75
C VAL A 77 -16.75 17.01 21.80
N ASP A 78 -16.99 18.00 22.67
CA ASP A 78 -16.03 18.40 23.70
C ASP A 78 -15.95 17.41 24.89
N ASP A 79 -17.03 16.67 25.16
CA ASP A 79 -17.08 15.64 26.22
C ASP A 79 -17.40 14.26 25.67
N VAL A 80 -16.42 13.37 25.76
CA VAL A 80 -16.50 11.96 25.34
C VAL A 80 -16.53 11.00 26.53
N LYS A 81 -16.48 11.49 27.77
CA LYS A 81 -16.25 10.65 28.95
C LYS A 81 -17.46 9.81 29.30
N GLY A 82 -17.25 8.50 29.40
CA GLY A 82 -18.28 7.53 29.82
C GLY A 82 -19.39 7.28 28.79
N ARG A 83 -19.30 7.85 27.59
CA ARG A 83 -20.28 7.61 26.52
C ARG A 83 -20.23 6.16 26.03
N THR A 84 -21.37 5.67 25.56
CA THR A 84 -21.49 4.36 24.91
C THR A 84 -21.64 4.59 23.43
N VAL A 85 -20.76 3.98 22.64
CA VAL A 85 -20.54 4.34 21.24
C VAL A 85 -20.75 3.13 20.35
N GLN A 86 -21.56 3.33 19.33
CA GLN A 86 -21.70 2.43 18.20
C GLN A 86 -20.72 2.82 17.09
N ILE A 87 -20.10 1.81 16.47
CA ILE A 87 -19.18 2.00 15.36
C ILE A 87 -19.87 1.57 14.08
N ASP A 88 -20.11 2.53 13.20
CA ASP A 88 -20.51 2.25 11.83
C ASP A 88 -19.30 2.35 10.91
N SER A 89 -19.24 1.47 9.91
CA SER A 89 -18.10 1.42 9.00
C SER A 89 -18.53 1.38 7.55
N THR A 90 -17.94 2.28 6.75
CA THR A 90 -18.15 2.32 5.30
C THR A 90 -16.82 2.07 4.60
N ILE A 91 -16.86 1.32 3.50
CA ILE A 91 -15.67 1.04 2.69
C ILE A 91 -15.90 1.62 1.31
N SER A 92 -15.02 2.52 0.89
CA SER A 92 -14.97 3.06 -0.46
C SER A 92 -13.65 2.69 -1.14
N ILE A 93 -13.67 2.52 -2.45
CA ILE A 93 -12.47 2.32 -3.26
C ILE A 93 -12.10 3.68 -3.84
N LYS A 94 -10.84 4.10 -3.65
CA LYS A 94 -10.35 5.34 -4.27
C LYS A 94 -10.15 5.11 -5.76
N GLN A 95 -10.70 6.02 -6.56
CA GLN A 95 -10.53 6.04 -8.01
C GLN A 95 -9.20 6.71 -8.36
N SER A 96 -8.75 6.51 -9.60
CA SER A 96 -7.55 7.15 -10.16
C SER A 96 -6.24 6.83 -9.43
N THR A 97 -6.17 5.68 -8.75
CA THR A 97 -4.94 5.14 -8.16
C THR A 97 -4.45 3.96 -8.98
N ILE A 98 -3.13 3.85 -9.17
CA ILE A 98 -2.52 2.74 -9.93
C ILE A 98 -2.73 1.42 -9.18
N LEU A 99 -2.55 1.46 -7.86
CA LEU A 99 -2.87 0.35 -6.98
C LEU A 99 -4.28 0.53 -6.41
N LYS A 100 -4.94 -0.59 -6.13
CA LYS A 100 -6.26 -0.55 -5.50
C LYS A 100 -6.13 -0.12 -4.04
N ILE A 101 -6.57 1.10 -3.75
CA ILE A 101 -6.60 1.67 -2.39
C ILE A 101 -8.04 1.68 -1.88
N LYS A 102 -8.27 1.04 -0.73
CA LYS A 102 -9.55 1.07 -0.01
C LYS A 102 -9.48 2.09 1.12
N LYS A 103 -10.47 2.97 1.23
CA LYS A 103 -10.72 3.81 2.41
C LYS A 103 -11.81 3.16 3.25
N SER A 104 -11.49 2.77 4.47
CA SER A 104 -12.48 2.44 5.49
C SER A 104 -12.68 3.67 6.36
N THR A 105 -13.90 4.22 6.38
CA THR A 105 -14.30 5.27 7.31
C THR A 105 -15.05 4.63 8.45
N ARG A 106 -14.76 5.05 9.67
CA ARG A 106 -15.44 4.63 10.90
C ARG A 106 -16.07 5.86 11.53
N THR A 107 -17.37 5.82 11.70
CA THR A 107 -18.15 6.85 12.39
C THR A 107 -18.50 6.32 13.77
N TYR A 108 -18.25 7.13 14.78
CA TYR A 108 -18.47 6.83 16.18
C TYR A 108 -19.69 7.62 16.64
N ILE A 109 -20.80 6.93 16.93
CA ILE A 109 -22.09 7.55 17.25
C ILE A 109 -22.47 7.18 18.69
N ASP A 110 -22.88 8.15 19.50
CA ASP A 110 -23.40 7.90 20.84
C ASP A 110 -24.77 7.23 20.76
N VAL A 111 -24.94 6.13 21.49
CA VAL A 111 -26.16 5.32 21.47
C VAL A 111 -27.33 6.00 22.19
N ASN A 112 -27.06 6.95 23.09
CA ASN A 112 -28.12 7.56 23.90
C ASN A 112 -28.83 8.72 23.20
N ASN A 113 -28.11 9.45 22.35
CA ASN A 113 -28.60 10.69 21.73
C ASN A 113 -28.33 10.78 20.22
N ASP A 114 -27.85 9.69 19.60
CA ASP A 114 -27.50 9.61 18.17
C ASP A 114 -26.51 10.69 17.69
N GLU A 115 -25.69 11.22 18.59
CA GLU A 115 -24.72 12.27 18.29
C GLU A 115 -23.43 11.68 17.70
N LEU A 116 -22.94 12.27 16.61
CA LEU A 116 -21.67 11.88 16.00
C LEU A 116 -20.51 12.41 16.85
N ILE A 117 -19.79 11.50 17.50
CA ILE A 117 -18.68 11.80 18.42
C ILE A 117 -17.39 12.04 17.64
N ALA A 118 -17.08 11.15 16.71
CA ALA A 118 -15.83 11.21 15.98
C ALA A 118 -15.89 10.47 14.64
N ASN A 119 -14.97 10.85 13.76
CA ASN A 119 -14.71 10.18 12.49
C ASN A 119 -13.26 9.73 12.40
N GLY A 120 -13.08 8.43 12.13
CA GLY A 120 -11.79 7.84 11.82
C GLY A 120 -11.74 7.34 10.38
N TYR A 121 -10.54 7.24 9.83
CA TYR A 121 -10.29 6.56 8.56
C TYR A 121 -9.09 5.63 8.65
N ARG A 122 -9.10 4.64 7.74
CA ARG A 122 -7.98 3.77 7.44
C ARG A 122 -7.89 3.57 5.94
N TYR A 123 -6.74 3.88 5.36
CA TYR A 123 -6.41 3.47 4.01
C TYR A 123 -5.71 2.11 4.04
N ASN A 124 -6.03 1.27 3.07
CA ASN A 124 -5.34 0.01 2.81
C ASN A 124 -5.09 -0.13 1.32
N SER A 125 -3.82 -0.23 0.91
CA SER A 125 -3.39 -0.45 -0.46
C SER A 125 -3.07 -1.91 -0.70
N GLN A 126 -3.51 -2.42 -1.85
CA GLN A 126 -2.96 -3.66 -2.38
C GLN A 126 -1.55 -3.42 -2.92
N GLY A 127 -0.73 -4.46 -2.93
CA GLY A 127 0.57 -4.46 -3.59
C GLY A 127 0.46 -4.45 -5.12
N GLY A 128 1.60 -4.18 -5.74
CA GLY A 128 1.77 -4.19 -7.18
C GLY A 128 1.55 -5.55 -7.84
N TRP A 129 1.73 -5.62 -9.15
CA TRP A 129 1.59 -6.88 -9.90
C TRP A 129 2.64 -7.92 -9.47
N LEU A 130 3.87 -7.50 -9.19
CA LEU A 130 4.93 -8.40 -8.76
C LEU A 130 4.60 -9.03 -7.42
N SER A 131 4.27 -8.22 -6.41
CA SER A 131 3.89 -8.71 -5.08
C SER A 131 2.66 -9.61 -5.12
N ARG A 132 1.67 -9.30 -5.94
CA ARG A 132 0.50 -10.16 -6.15
C ARG A 132 0.83 -11.49 -6.83
N THR A 133 1.81 -11.51 -7.74
CA THR A 133 2.25 -12.72 -8.45
C THR A 133 3.01 -13.67 -7.52
N ILE A 134 3.84 -13.12 -6.64
CA ILE A 134 4.66 -13.91 -5.71
C ILE A 134 3.99 -14.12 -4.34
N ALA A 135 2.73 -13.71 -4.17
CA ALA A 135 1.97 -13.85 -2.93
C ALA A 135 1.57 -15.32 -2.68
N PHE A 136 2.52 -16.17 -2.30
CA PHE A 136 2.30 -17.61 -2.07
C PHE A 136 1.28 -17.91 -0.95
N ASN A 137 1.10 -16.99 0.00
CA ASN A 137 0.17 -17.14 1.13
C ASN A 137 -1.12 -16.33 0.96
N GLY A 138 -1.41 -15.86 -0.25
CA GLY A 138 -2.55 -14.97 -0.51
C GLY A 138 -2.40 -13.55 0.06
N ASN A 139 -1.29 -13.27 0.76
CA ASN A 139 -1.00 -11.95 1.26
C ASN A 139 -0.55 -11.03 0.12
N LYS A 140 -1.43 -10.12 -0.29
CA LYS A 140 -1.21 -9.18 -1.41
C LYS A 140 -0.70 -7.83 -0.90
N SER A 141 0.07 -7.81 0.18
CA SER A 141 0.66 -6.58 0.70
C SER A 141 1.74 -6.05 -0.25
N PRO A 142 1.95 -4.72 -0.28
CA PRO A 142 3.09 -4.14 -0.97
C PRO A 142 4.43 -4.62 -0.39
N ILE A 143 5.47 -4.67 -1.21
CA ILE A 143 6.84 -5.02 -0.81
C ILE A 143 7.61 -3.76 -0.40
N LEU A 144 7.43 -2.66 -1.15
CA LEU A 144 8.26 -1.46 -1.01
C LEU A 144 7.75 -0.44 0.03
N PHE A 145 6.53 -0.60 0.54
CA PHE A 145 5.93 0.36 1.49
C PHE A 145 4.91 -0.31 2.42
N THR A 146 4.47 0.41 3.44
CA THR A 146 3.48 -0.07 4.41
C THR A 146 2.08 -0.15 3.79
N GLU A 147 1.40 -1.28 3.96
CA GLU A 147 0.10 -1.52 3.31
C GLU A 147 -1.01 -0.55 3.75
N SER A 148 -0.91 0.05 4.94
CA SER A 148 -2.00 0.85 5.49
C SER A 148 -1.53 2.04 6.32
N CYS A 149 -2.36 3.06 6.36
CA CYS A 149 -2.28 4.19 7.27
C CYS A 149 -3.65 4.46 7.87
N SER A 150 -3.71 5.00 9.08
CA SER A 150 -4.97 5.28 9.76
C SER A 150 -4.77 6.36 10.82
N ASN A 151 -5.77 7.21 11.00
CA ASN A 151 -5.79 8.13 12.13
C ASN A 151 -6.41 7.48 13.39
N THR A 152 -7.08 6.32 13.29
CA THR A 152 -7.82 5.68 14.41
C THR A 152 -7.03 5.35 15.68
N LYS A 153 -5.70 5.47 15.69
CA LYS A 153 -4.87 5.18 16.87
C LYS A 153 -5.16 6.15 18.02
N GLU A 154 -5.33 7.44 17.73
CA GLU A 154 -5.56 8.45 18.78
C GLU A 154 -6.95 8.28 19.38
N PHE A 155 -7.96 7.93 18.57
CA PHE A 155 -9.31 7.66 19.07
C PHE A 155 -9.34 6.44 19.99
N ARG A 156 -8.56 5.40 19.67
CA ARG A 156 -8.41 4.25 20.56
C ARG A 156 -7.80 4.66 21.90
N GLN A 157 -6.83 5.57 21.90
CA GLN A 157 -6.24 6.11 23.14
C GLN A 157 -7.26 6.95 23.91
N LEU A 158 -8.02 7.82 23.24
CA LEU A 158 -9.10 8.61 23.84
C LEU A 158 -10.16 7.72 24.48
N GLY A 159 -10.54 6.62 23.83
CA GLY A 159 -11.49 5.66 24.38
C GLY A 159 -11.01 5.02 25.67
N ILE A 160 -9.71 4.72 25.77
CA ILE A 160 -9.10 4.18 27.00
C ILE A 160 -9.08 5.25 28.10
N THR A 161 -8.60 6.46 27.79
CA THR A 161 -8.48 7.55 28.77
C THR A 161 -9.83 8.01 29.31
N ASN A 162 -10.87 7.99 28.48
CA ASN A 162 -12.20 8.52 28.80
C ASN A 162 -13.24 7.45 29.16
N ASN A 163 -12.83 6.18 29.33
CA ASN A 163 -13.72 5.05 29.63
C ASN A 163 -14.92 4.93 28.66
N ILE A 164 -14.66 5.12 27.37
CA ILE A 164 -15.68 4.96 26.33
C ILE A 164 -16.02 3.49 26.18
N LYS A 165 -17.32 3.17 26.23
CA LYS A 165 -17.81 1.79 26.01
C LYS A 165 -18.14 1.60 24.54
N TYR A 166 -17.63 0.53 23.94
CA TYR A 166 -17.89 0.20 22.54
C TYR A 166 -18.94 -0.90 22.46
N LEU A 167 -20.04 -0.65 21.75
CA LEU A 167 -20.94 -1.71 21.33
C LEU A 167 -20.37 -2.41 20.11
N ARG A 168 -20.16 -3.73 20.23
CA ARG A 168 -19.85 -4.61 19.11
C ARG A 168 -21.16 -5.21 18.63
N HIS A 169 -21.51 -4.96 17.38
CA HIS A 169 -22.44 -5.80 16.63
C HIS A 169 -21.72 -7.04 16.11
#